data_AF-A0A852TYW7-F1
#
_entry.id   AF-A0A852TYW7-F1
#
_cell.length_a   1.000
_cell.length_b   1.000
_cell.length_c   1.000
_cell.angle_alpha   90.00
_cell.angle_beta   90.00
_cell.angle_gamma   90.00
#
_symmetry.space_group_name_H-M   'P 1'
#
loop_
_entity.id
_entity.type
_entity.pdbx_description
1 polymer ?
#
loop_
_entity_poly.entity_id
_entity_poly.type
_entity_poly.pdbx_seq_one_letter_code
_entity_poly.pdbx_strand_id
1 'polypeptide(L)' 'MKQRKGEIPDFLGDLDELWTVDDMASYLRKPVSWVYDNHKRYFHAARAGQQLLFAPAEIKAWIRGQMWPK' A
#
# COMPACT_ATOMS: atom_id res chain seq x y z
N MET A 1 18.17 -4.56 -9.63
CA MET A 1 16.99 -5.46 -9.66
C MET A 1 16.03 -4.94 -10.73
N LYS A 2 15.91 -5.63 -11.87
CA LYS A 2 14.91 -5.31 -12.91
C LYS A 2 13.60 -6.00 -12.51
N GLN A 3 12.54 -5.24 -12.30
CA GLN A 3 11.19 -5.82 -12.16
C GLN A 3 10.88 -6.56 -13.47
N ARG A 4 10.57 -7.87 -13.39
CA ARG A 4 10.15 -8.64 -14.56
C ARG A 4 8.75 -8.17 -14.96
N LYS A 5 8.64 -7.69 -16.20
CA LYS A 5 7.42 -7.15 -16.78
C LYS A 5 6.40 -8.29 -16.95
N GLY A 6 5.43 -8.40 -16.04
CA GLY A 6 4.33 -9.36 -16.13
C GLY A 6 4.05 -10.19 -14.87
N GLU A 7 4.92 -10.13 -13.84
CA GLU A 7 4.67 -10.81 -12.57
C GLU A 7 3.96 -9.87 -11.60
N ILE A 8 2.86 -10.35 -10.99
CA ILE A 8 2.20 -9.67 -9.88
C ILE A 8 3.17 -9.70 -8.69
N PRO A 9 3.52 -8.55 -8.10
CA PRO A 9 4.37 -8.54 -6.93
C PRO A 9 3.78 -9.34 -5.77
N ASP A 10 4.58 -10.18 -5.12
CA ASP A 10 4.14 -11.03 -4.00
C ASP A 10 3.46 -10.24 -2.86
N PHE A 11 3.85 -8.98 -2.66
CA PHE A 11 3.26 -8.11 -1.64
C PHE A 11 1.79 -7.74 -1.92
N LEU A 12 1.33 -7.84 -3.17
CA LEU A 12 -0.04 -7.49 -3.52
C LEU A 12 -1.07 -8.50 -3.02
N GLY A 13 -0.66 -9.74 -2.71
CA GLY A 13 -1.57 -10.78 -2.24
C GLY A 13 -2.74 -11.00 -3.21
N ASP A 14 -3.96 -10.93 -2.70
CA ASP A 14 -5.18 -11.01 -3.51
C ASP A 14 -5.43 -9.69 -4.26
N LEU A 15 -5.45 -9.76 -5.59
CA LEU A 15 -5.67 -8.60 -6.46
C LEU A 15 -7.10 -8.06 -6.40
N ASP A 16 -8.06 -8.86 -5.96
CA ASP A 16 -9.47 -8.44 -5.89
C ASP A 16 -9.74 -7.48 -4.72
N GLU A 17 -8.78 -7.32 -3.80
CA GLU A 17 -8.93 -6.50 -2.60
C GLU A 17 -7.96 -5.30 -2.54
N LEU A 18 -7.38 -4.86 -3.65
CA LEU A 18 -6.43 -3.75 -3.61
C LEU A 18 -7.10 -2.41 -3.24
N TRP A 19 -6.45 -1.68 -2.33
CA TRP A 19 -6.87 -0.35 -1.92
C TRP A 19 -6.28 0.73 -2.81
N THR A 20 -7.12 1.71 -3.15
CA THR A 20 -6.69 2.95 -3.79
C THR A 20 -6.03 3.90 -2.78
N VAL A 21 -5.55 5.03 -3.27
CA VAL A 21 -5.06 6.12 -2.41
C VAL A 21 -6.16 6.65 -1.48
N ASP A 22 -7.40 6.74 -1.96
CA ASP A 22 -8.54 7.23 -1.18
C ASP A 22 -8.93 6.25 -0.07
N ASP A 23 -8.90 4.95 -0.35
CA ASP A 23 -9.12 3.90 0.66
C ASP A 23 -8.05 3.97 1.75
N MET A 24 -6.77 4.13 1.35
CA MET A 24 -5.65 4.30 2.28
C MET A 24 -5.80 5.56 3.14
N ALA A 25 -6.14 6.68 2.54
CA ALA A 25 -6.36 7.95 3.25
C ALA A 25 -7.48 7.82 4.28
N SER A 26 -8.59 7.19 3.87
CA SER A 26 -9.75 6.93 4.73
C SER A 26 -9.39 6.01 5.89
N TYR A 27 -8.70 4.91 5.61
CA TYR A 27 -8.31 3.92 6.62
C TYR A 27 -7.32 4.48 7.64
N LEU A 28 -6.29 5.19 7.19
CA LEU A 28 -5.29 5.80 8.07
C LEU A 28 -5.78 7.08 8.75
N ARG A 29 -6.96 7.59 8.36
CA ARG A 29 -7.50 8.91 8.76
C ARG A 29 -6.48 10.02 8.51
N LYS A 30 -5.89 10.02 7.31
CA LYS A 30 -4.91 11.01 6.83
C LYS A 30 -5.39 11.65 5.52
N PRO A 31 -4.95 12.86 5.18
CA PRO A 31 -5.23 13.44 3.87
C PRO A 31 -4.63 12.59 2.73
N VAL A 32 -5.27 12.61 1.55
CA VAL A 32 -4.76 11.97 0.32
C VAL A 32 -3.35 12.45 -0.03
N SER A 33 -3.05 13.74 0.15
CA SER A 33 -1.71 14.30 -0.06
C SER A 33 -0.66 13.63 0.82
N TRP A 34 -1.00 13.35 2.09
CA TRP A 34 -0.11 12.66 3.00
C TRP A 34 0.23 11.25 2.47
N VAL A 35 -0.72 10.53 1.90
CA VAL A 35 -0.46 9.20 1.31
C VAL A 35 0.51 9.31 0.13
N TYR A 36 0.31 10.28 -0.78
CA TYR A 36 1.24 10.50 -1.90
C TYR A 36 2.65 10.84 -1.43
N ASP A 37 2.78 11.72 -0.44
CA ASP A 37 4.07 12.16 0.08
C ASP A 37 4.82 11.06 0.84
N ASN A 38 4.10 10.11 1.44
CA ASN A 38 4.67 9.17 2.40
C ASN A 38 4.68 7.71 1.94
N HIS A 39 3.93 7.33 0.89
CA HIS A 39 3.80 5.91 0.51
C HIS A 39 5.14 5.21 0.31
N LYS A 40 6.07 5.83 -0.42
CA LYS A 40 7.40 5.25 -0.70
C LYS A 40 8.24 4.95 0.55
N ARG A 41 7.93 5.59 1.68
CA ARG A 41 8.67 5.41 2.94
C ARG A 41 8.09 4.28 3.78
N TYR A 42 6.78 4.07 3.74
CA TYR A 42 6.09 3.20 4.70
C TYR A 42 5.42 1.99 4.07
N PHE A 43 5.07 2.04 2.79
CA PHE A 43 4.20 1.06 2.15
C PHE A 43 4.71 0.69 0.76
N HIS A 44 4.64 -0.59 0.40
CA HIS A 44 4.74 -0.94 -1.01
C HIS A 44 3.43 -0.59 -1.72
N ALA A 45 3.58 -0.08 -2.93
CA ALA A 45 2.47 0.26 -3.80
C ALA A 45 2.75 -0.27 -5.19
N ALA A 46 1.74 -0.90 -5.80
CA ALA A 46 1.75 -1.16 -7.23
C ALA A 46 1.18 0.03 -7.98
N ARG A 47 1.54 0.13 -9.27
CA ARG A 47 1.04 1.18 -10.14
C ARG A 47 0.21 0.57 -11.26
N ALA A 48 -1.07 0.93 -11.31
CA ALA A 48 -1.98 0.61 -12.40
C ALA A 48 -2.31 1.90 -13.15
N GLY A 49 -1.60 2.15 -14.25
CA GLY A 49 -1.70 3.42 -14.98
C GLY A 49 -1.24 4.61 -14.13
N GLN A 50 -2.18 5.48 -13.75
CA GLN A 50 -1.93 6.64 -12.89
C GLN A 50 -2.30 6.40 -11.42
N GLN A 51 -2.97 5.29 -11.10
CA GLN A 51 -3.39 4.96 -9.74
C GLN A 51 -2.30 4.17 -9.00
N LEU A 52 -2.19 4.44 -7.70
CA LEU A 52 -1.43 3.61 -6.76
C LEU A 52 -2.39 2.64 -6.10
N LEU A 53 -1.96 1.39 -6.00
CA LEU A 53 -2.71 0.30 -5.40
C LEU A 53 -1.90 -0.30 -4.24
N PHE A 54 -2.59 -0.57 -3.13
CA PHE A 54 -2.01 -1.04 -1.88
C PHE A 54 -2.66 -2.34 -1.45
N ALA A 55 -1.87 -3.28 -0.94
CA ALA A 55 -2.41 -4.51 -0.36
C ALA A 55 -2.90 -4.26 1.07
N PRO A 56 -4.21 -4.41 1.37
CA PRO A 56 -4.73 -4.15 2.71
C PRO A 56 -4.07 -5.00 3.80
N ALA A 57 -3.73 -6.25 3.46
CA ALA A 57 -3.09 -7.18 4.39
C ALA A 57 -1.72 -6.66 4.86
N GLU A 58 -0.91 -6.13 3.93
CA GLU A 58 0.39 -5.53 4.22
C GLU A 58 0.23 -4.29 5.11
N ILE A 59 -0.70 -3.40 4.77
CA ILE A 59 -0.96 -2.17 5.55
C ILE A 59 -1.38 -2.52 6.98
N LYS A 60 -2.33 -3.45 7.15
CA LYS A 60 -2.80 -3.91 8.47
C LYS A 60 -1.66 -4.52 9.30
N ALA A 61 -0.79 -5.30 8.67
CA ALA A 61 0.38 -5.89 9.34
C ALA A 61 1.36 -4.80 9.82
N TRP A 62 1.62 -3.78 8.99
CA TRP A 62 2.47 -2.65 9.34
C TRP A 62 1.92 -1.83 10.52
N ILE A 63 0.62 -1.55 10.55
CA ILE A 63 -0.01 -0.85 11.68
C ILE A 63 0.10 -1.70 12.96
N ARG A 64 -0.19 -3.01 12.87
CA ARG A 64 -0.04 -3.93 14.01
C ARG A 64 1.37 -3.91 14.58
N GLY A 65 2.40 -3.85 13.72
CA GLY A 65 3.80 -3.75 14.15
C GLY A 65 4.15 -2.44 14.87
N GLN A 66 3.41 -1.34 14.65
CA GLN A 66 3.60 -0.08 15.39
C GLN A 66 2.85 -0.02 16.72
N MET A 67 1.70 -0.70 16.81
CA MET A 67 0.88 -0.67 18.01
C MET A 67 1.45 -1.50 19.16
N TRP A 68 2.36 -2.44 18.87
CA TRP A 68 2.97 -3.27 19.89
C TRP A 68 4.27 -2.62 20.43
N PRO A 69 4.38 -2.34 21.75
CA PRO A 69 5.64 -1.92 22.32
C PRO A 69 6.63 -3.10 22.25
N LYS A 70 7.78 -2.86 21.62
CA LYS A 70 8.89 -3.83 21.60
C LYS A 70 9.41 -4.12 23.01
#